data_AF-A0A0J1ILP1-F1
#
_entry.id   AF-A0A0J1ILP1-F1
#
_cell.length_a   1.000
_cell.length_b   1.000
_cell.length_c   1.000
_cell.angle_alpha   90.00
_cell.angle_beta   90.00
_cell.angle_gamma   90.00
#
_symmetry.space_group_name_H-M   'P 1'
#
loop_
_entity.id
_entity.type
_entity.pdbx_description
1 polymer ?
#
loop_
_entity_poly.entity_id
_entity_poly.type
_entity_poly.pdbx_seq_one_letter_code
_entity_poly.pdbx_strand_id
1 'polypeptide(L)' 'MGYTILFSYYEIVGEEAQLIDEYKLPFNERKESLETLLIEQNYKFIGNVDLWGFHTSKYMNIAEIVKN' A
#
# COMPACT_ATOMS: atom_id res chain seq x y z
N MET A 1 10.10 -13.42 -12.47
CA MET A 1 8.75 -12.91 -12.14
C MET A 1 8.96 -11.79 -11.15
N GLY A 2 8.53 -10.58 -11.48
CA GLY A 2 8.67 -9.43 -10.59
C GLY A 2 7.35 -9.10 -9.90
N TYR A 3 7.41 -8.12 -9.02
CA TYR A 3 6.31 -7.60 -8.25
C TYR A 3 6.13 -6.12 -8.57
N THR A 4 4.95 -5.60 -8.26
CA THR A 4 4.63 -4.17 -8.31
C THR A 4 3.77 -3.80 -7.10
N ILE A 5 3.56 -2.51 -6.86
CA ILE A 5 2.72 -2.03 -5.76
C ILE A 5 1.40 -1.48 -6.32
N LEU A 6 0.30 -1.92 -5.72
CA LEU A 6 -1.00 -1.28 -5.81
C LEU A 6 -1.18 -0.38 -4.60
N PHE A 7 -1.29 0.93 -4.83
CA PHE A 7 -1.62 1.90 -3.78
C PHE A 7 -3.11 2.18 -3.80
N SER A 8 -3.76 2.05 -2.66
CA SER A 8 -5.16 2.38 -2.46
C SER A 8 -5.27 3.43 -1.36
N TYR A 9 -5.88 4.58 -1.70
CA TYR A 9 -6.07 5.71 -0.81
C TYR A 9 -7.52 5.78 -0.35
N TYR A 10 -7.73 5.73 0.96
CA TYR A 10 -9.05 5.78 1.57
C TYR A 10 -9.20 7.04 2.41
N GLU A 11 -10.38 7.66 2.33
CA GLU A 11 -10.85 8.67 3.28
C GLU A 11 -11.68 7.98 4.36
N ILE A 12 -11.51 8.39 5.61
CA ILE A 12 -12.27 7.87 6.76
C ILE A 12 -13.40 8.87 7.04
N VAL A 13 -14.65 8.42 6.87
CA VAL A 13 -15.85 9.22 7.09
C VAL A 13 -16.69 8.56 8.17
N GLY A 14 -16.63 9.10 9.39
CA GLY A 14 -17.28 8.50 10.55
C GLY A 14 -16.64 7.16 10.92
N GLU A 15 -17.42 6.08 10.80
CA GLU A 15 -16.97 4.71 11.07
C GLU A 15 -16.61 3.94 9.78
N GLU A 16 -16.72 4.58 8.61
CA GLU A 16 -16.51 3.95 7.30
C GLU A 16 -15.22 4.44 6.63
N ALA A 17 -14.62 3.58 5.82
CA ALA A 17 -13.50 3.93 4.94
C ALA A 17 -13.98 3.89 3.48
N GLN A 18 -13.86 5.02 2.78
CA GLN A 18 -14.24 5.15 1.37
C GLN A 18 -12.98 5.21 0.51
N LEU A 19 -12.90 4.34 -0.51
CA LEU A 19 -11.82 4.40 -1.50
C LEU A 19 -11.98 5.69 -2.32
N ILE A 20 -10.93 6.49 -2.36
CA ILE A 20 -10.86 7.76 -3.10
C ILE A 20 -10.05 7.58 -4.38
N ASP A 21 -8.93 6.87 -4.31
CA ASP A 21 -8.05 6.68 -5.44
C ASP A 21 -7.29 5.36 -5.35
N GLU A 22 -6.92 4.83 -6.50
CA GLU A 22 -6.12 3.63 -6.63
C GLU A 22 -5.15 3.74 -7.79
N TYR A 23 -3.88 3.47 -7.53
CA TYR A 23 -2.81 3.58 -8.50
C TYR A 23 -1.83 2.41 -8.43
N LYS A 24 -1.55 1.82 -9.59
CA LYS A 24 -0.58 0.73 -9.75
C LYS A 24 0.74 1.28 -10.27
N LEU A 25 1.85 0.96 -9.61
CA LEU A 25 3.17 1.33 -10.11
C LEU A 25 3.47 0.62 -11.46
N PRO A 26 4.03 1.32 -12.45
CA PRO A 26 4.35 0.74 -13.75
C PRO A 26 5.63 -0.10 -13.74
N PHE A 27 6.33 -0.18 -12.60
CA PHE A 27 7.62 -0.87 -12.48
C PHE A 27 7.46 -2.31 -12.00
N ASN A 28 8.41 -3.17 -12.39
CA ASN A 28 8.44 -4.57 -12.02
C ASN A 28 9.76 -4.86 -11.30
N GLU A 29 9.70 -5.02 -9.98
CA GLU A 29 10.86 -5.10 -9.10
C GLU A 29 10.90 -6.41 -8.29
N ARG A 30 12.00 -6.64 -7.57
CA ARG A 30 12.04 -7.71 -6.55
C ARG A 30 11.19 -7.30 -5.36
N LYS A 31 10.53 -8.28 -4.72
CA LYS A 31 9.68 -8.05 -3.54
C LYS A 31 10.44 -7.29 -2.43
N GLU A 32 11.64 -7.73 -2.07
CA GLU A 32 12.48 -7.06 -1.05
C GLU A 32 12.77 -5.59 -1.36
N SER A 33 12.94 -5.24 -2.64
CA SER A 33 13.17 -3.85 -3.06
C SER A 33 11.92 -2.99 -2.83
N LEU A 34 10.73 -3.55 -3.09
CA LEU A 34 9.45 -2.88 -2.83
C LEU A 34 9.17 -2.76 -1.33
N GLU A 35 9.48 -3.79 -0.54
CA GLU A 35 9.37 -3.73 0.93
C GLU A 35 10.29 -2.65 1.51
N THR A 36 11.53 -2.56 1.01
CA THR A 36 12.49 -1.52 1.43
C THR A 36 11.96 -0.13 1.10
N LEU A 37 11.43 0.07 -0.12
CA LEU A 37 10.80 1.34 -0.52
C LEU A 37 9.64 1.71 0.42
N LEU A 38 8.78 0.75 0.77
CA LEU A 38 7.64 0.98 1.67
C LEU A 38 8.12 1.38 3.08
N ILE A 39 9.17 0.74 3.59
CA ILE A 39 9.79 1.09 4.88
C ILE A 39 10.35 2.53 4.83
N GLU A 40 11.06 2.89 3.76
CA GLU A 40 11.59 4.26 3.58
C GLU A 40 10.48 5.32 3.53
N GLN A 41 9.30 4.95 3.03
CA GLN A 41 8.10 5.79 3.00
C GLN A 41 7.24 5.70 4.28
N ASN A 42 7.75 5.09 5.35
CA ASN A 42 7.07 4.92 6.64
C ASN A 42 5.79 4.07 6.60
N TYR A 43 5.61 3.24 5.57
CA TYR A 43 4.56 2.23 5.59
C TYR A 43 4.90 1.13 6.60
N LYS A 44 3.88 0.63 7.29
CA LYS A 44 4.03 -0.46 8.26
C LYS A 44 3.33 -1.71 7.74
N PHE A 45 3.93 -2.86 8.01
CA PHE A 45 3.32 -4.15 7.72
C PHE A 45 2.03 -4.35 8.52
N ILE A 46 0.93 -4.75 7.86
CA ILE A 46 -0.42 -4.86 8.47
C ILE A 46 -0.86 -6.32 8.71
N GLY A 47 0.05 -7.28 8.62
CA GLY A 47 -0.22 -8.67 9.02
C GLY A 47 -0.74 -9.60 7.91
N ASN A 48 -0.98 -9.09 6.70
CA ASN A 48 -1.17 -9.91 5.50
C ASN A 48 0.11 -9.81 4.65
N VAL A 49 0.56 -10.93 4.06
CA VAL A 49 1.93 -11.21 3.57
C VAL A 49 2.47 -10.20 2.53
N ASP A 50 1.63 -9.31 2.03
CA ASP A 50 1.99 -8.28 1.06
C ASP A 50 1.31 -6.92 1.32
N LEU A 51 0.60 -6.76 2.46
CA LEU A 51 -0.09 -5.52 2.80
C LEU A 51 0.70 -4.66 3.76
N TRP A 52 0.92 -3.43 3.32
CA TRP A 52 1.59 -2.38 4.04
C TRP A 52 0.70 -1.16 4.09
N GLY A 53 0.79 -0.36 5.14
CA GLY A 53 -0.01 0.83 5.23
C GLY A 53 0.27 1.66 6.44
N PHE A 54 -0.37 2.81 6.46
CA PHE A 54 -0.48 3.64 7.63
C PHE A 54 -1.84 4.33 7.59
N HIS A 55 -2.35 4.65 8.77
CA HIS A 55 -3.61 5.34 8.91
C HIS A 55 -3.41 6.59 9.77
N THR A 56 -4.25 7.57 9.52
CA THR A 56 -4.45 8.73 10.37
C THR A 56 -5.91 8.78 10.81
N SER A 57 -6.34 9.87 11.43
CA SER A 57 -7.74 10.06 11.81
C SER A 57 -8.67 10.33 10.62
N LYS A 58 -8.13 10.70 9.45
CA LYS A 58 -8.92 11.12 8.27
C LYS A 58 -8.69 10.29 7.03
N TYR A 59 -7.57 9.57 6.95
CA TYR A 59 -7.22 8.81 5.76
C TYR A 59 -6.41 7.58 6.11
N MET A 60 -6.47 6.60 5.22
CA MET A 60 -5.72 5.36 5.28
C MET A 60 -5.06 5.13 3.92
N ASN A 61 -3.75 4.87 3.94
CA ASN A 61 -3.01 4.48 2.75
C ASN A 61 -2.67 3.00 2.87
N ILE A 62 -3.04 2.23 1.86
CA ILE A 62 -2.71 0.81 1.75
C ILE A 62 -1.84 0.63 0.50
N ALA A 63 -0.77 -0.14 0.65
CA ALA A 63 0.11 -0.58 -0.40
C ALA A 63 0.11 -2.11 -0.40
N GLU A 64 -0.29 -2.71 -1.52
CA GLU A 64 -0.25 -4.15 -1.73
C GLU A 64 0.85 -4.50 -2.71
N ILE A 65 1.78 -5.36 -2.31
CA ILE A 65 2.79 -5.92 -3.20
C ILE A 65 2.15 -7.08 -3.99
N VAL A 66 1.86 -6.84 -5.26
CA VAL A 66 1.23 -7.83 -6.14
C VAL A 66 2.25 -8.40 -7.13
N LYS A 67 2.16 -9.71 -7.37
CA LYS A 67 2.96 -10.37 -8.41
C LYS A 67 2.41 -9.98 -9.79
N ASN A 68 3.29 -9.56 -10.70
CA ASN A 68 2.93 -9.36 -12.11
C ASN A 68 2.78 -10.68 -12.88
#